data_AF-A0A4P2QMN3-F1
#
_entry.id   AF-A0A4P2QMN3-F1
#
_cell.length_a   1.000
_cell.length_b   1.000
_cell.length_c   1.000
_cell.angle_alpha   90.00
_cell.angle_beta   90.00
_cell.angle_gamma   90.00
#
_symmetry.space_group_name_H-M   'P 1'
#
loop_
_entity.id
_entity.type
_entity.pdbx_description
1 polymer ?
#
loop_
_entity_poly.entity_id
_entity_poly.type
_entity_poly.pdbx_seq_one_letter_code
_entity_poly.pdbx_strand_id
1 'polypeptide(L)'
;MDLRRNRAKDLLEIASLVLESQIASERGQAGAAVRMLQAAVRVEDTLRYFEPPDWPEPVRHTLGAALLTAGRPRDTEAAYREDLARNPDNGWSLSGLEQSLRAQGREEESAAAHERFERAFARADVQLSGSRP
;
A
#
# COMPACT_ATOMS: atom_id res chain seq x y z
N MET A 1 28.45 8.12 10.41
CA MET A 1 27.04 8.13 9.95
C MET A 1 27.05 8.65 8.53
N ASP A 2 26.97 7.77 7.53
CA ASP A 2 27.03 8.17 6.12
C ASP A 2 25.68 8.78 5.72
N LEU A 3 25.62 10.12 5.66
CA LEU A 3 24.41 10.91 5.31
C LEU A 3 24.21 10.97 3.79
N ARG A 4 24.34 9.83 3.10
CA ARG A 4 24.13 9.79 1.65
C ARG A 4 22.64 9.72 1.36
N ARG A 5 22.01 10.85 1.00
CA ARG A 5 20.59 10.93 0.60
C ARG A 5 20.27 10.00 -0.57
N ASN A 6 19.03 9.49 -0.64
CA ASN A 6 18.57 8.72 -1.80
C ASN A 6 18.73 9.53 -3.09
N ARG A 7 18.92 8.85 -4.23
CA ARG A 7 19.17 9.57 -5.48
C ARG A 7 17.84 10.13 -5.97
N ALA A 8 17.84 11.40 -6.39
CA ALA A 8 16.64 12.04 -6.95
C ALA A 8 16.03 11.22 -8.10
N LYS A 9 16.85 10.53 -8.90
CA LYS A 9 16.37 9.65 -9.97
C LYS A 9 15.52 8.48 -9.47
N ASP A 10 15.84 7.91 -8.30
CA ASP A 10 15.10 6.75 -7.76
C ASP A 10 13.72 7.23 -7.27
N LEU A 11 13.66 8.40 -6.64
CA LEU A 11 12.40 9.04 -6.23
C LEU A 11 11.53 9.43 -7.43
N LEU A 12 12.14 9.98 -8.49
CA LEU A 12 11.43 10.32 -9.73
C LEU A 12 10.93 9.07 -10.46
N GLU A 13 11.64 7.96 -10.38
CA GLU A 13 11.21 6.69 -10.95
C GLU A 13 9.99 6.14 -10.20
N ILE A 14 9.99 6.17 -8.87
CA ILE A 14 8.80 5.84 -8.06
C ILE A 14 7.62 6.73 -8.45
N ALA A 15 7.83 8.06 -8.48
CA ALA A 15 6.77 9.01 -8.83
C ALA A 15 6.18 8.75 -10.22
N SER A 16 7.02 8.46 -11.22
CA SER A 16 6.60 8.18 -12.58
C SER A 16 5.77 6.90 -12.65
N LEU A 17 6.25 5.82 -12.02
CA LEU A 17 5.54 4.54 -12.00
C LEU A 17 4.20 4.61 -11.26
N VAL A 18 4.15 5.35 -10.14
CA VAL A 18 2.89 5.58 -9.40
C VAL A 18 1.89 6.35 -10.27
N LEU A 19 2.31 7.45 -10.90
CA LEU A 19 1.46 8.25 -11.79
C LEU A 19 0.96 7.41 -12.98
N GLU A 20 1.85 6.67 -13.64
CA GLU A 20 1.47 5.80 -14.75
C GLU A 20 0.47 4.72 -14.32
N SER A 21 0.60 4.19 -13.10
CA SER A 21 -0.34 3.21 -12.55
C SER A 21 -1.74 3.79 -12.34
N GLN A 22 -1.82 5.06 -11.90
CA GLN A 22 -3.09 5.76 -11.72
C GLN A 22 -3.75 6.01 -13.08
N ILE A 23 -3.00 6.49 -14.07
CA ILE A 23 -3.49 6.68 -15.45
C ILE A 23 -3.98 5.35 -16.03
N ALA A 24 -3.23 4.25 -15.83
CA ALA A 24 -3.64 2.93 -16.28
C ALA A 24 -4.92 2.45 -15.57
N SER A 25 -5.05 2.72 -14.27
CA SER A 25 -6.26 2.39 -13.50
C SER A 25 -7.49 3.12 -14.01
N GLU A 26 -7.39 4.43 -14.27
CA GLU A 26 -8.47 5.25 -14.84
C GLU A 26 -8.89 4.77 -16.24
N ARG A 27 -7.98 4.12 -16.98
CA ARG A 27 -8.25 3.51 -18.28
C ARG A 27 -8.79 2.08 -18.19
N GLY A 28 -9.07 1.57 -16.99
CA GLY A 28 -9.52 0.19 -16.77
C GLY A 28 -8.42 -0.87 -16.99
N GLN A 29 -7.15 -0.45 -17.07
CA GLN A 29 -6.02 -1.33 -17.34
C GLN A 29 -5.41 -1.86 -16.03
N ALA A 30 -6.23 -2.52 -15.21
CA ALA A 30 -5.86 -2.94 -13.84
C ALA A 30 -4.56 -3.78 -13.80
N GLY A 31 -4.36 -4.69 -14.77
CA GLY A 31 -3.13 -5.49 -14.83
C GLY A 31 -1.87 -4.66 -15.13
N ALA A 32 -1.98 -3.57 -15.89
CA ALA A 32 -0.86 -2.67 -16.14
C ALA A 32 -0.54 -1.84 -14.89
N ALA A 33 -1.56 -1.30 -14.22
CA ALA A 33 -1.40 -0.56 -12.97
C ALA A 33 -0.69 -1.39 -11.89
N VAL A 34 -1.10 -2.66 -11.70
CA VAL A 34 -0.44 -3.58 -10.77
C VAL A 34 1.04 -3.79 -11.12
N ARG A 35 1.39 -3.98 -12.40
CA ARG A 35 2.79 -4.17 -12.81
C ARG A 35 3.65 -2.93 -12.54
N MET A 36 3.11 -1.74 -12.79
CA MET A 36 3.78 -0.47 -12.52
C MET A 36 4.04 -0.28 -11.02
N LEU A 37 3.02 -0.54 -10.19
CA LEU A 37 3.15 -0.45 -8.73
C LEU A 37 4.13 -1.50 -8.17
N GLN A 38 4.14 -2.72 -8.71
CA GLN A 38 5.15 -3.72 -8.36
C GLN A 38 6.57 -3.26 -8.72
N ALA A 39 6.74 -2.53 -9.84
CA ALA A 39 8.02 -1.94 -10.20
C ALA A 39 8.42 -0.83 -9.24
N ALA A 40 7.48 0.05 -8.87
CA ALA A 40 7.71 1.12 -7.92
C ALA A 40 8.12 0.58 -6.54
N VAL A 41 7.45 -0.47 -6.04
CA VAL A 41 7.85 -1.16 -4.80
C VAL A 41 9.29 -1.69 -4.87
N ARG A 42 9.73 -2.24 -6.00
CA ARG A 42 11.11 -2.69 -6.16
C ARG A 42 12.11 -1.55 -6.10
N VAL A 43 11.75 -0.36 -6.58
CA VAL A 43 12.61 0.83 -6.45
C VAL A 43 12.61 1.32 -5.01
N GLU A 44 11.43 1.42 -4.38
CA GLU A 44 11.25 1.80 -2.98
C GLU A 44 12.06 0.91 -2.02
N ASP A 45 12.06 -0.41 -2.23
CA ASP A 45 12.82 -1.38 -1.44
C ASP A 45 14.35 -1.17 -1.50
N THR A 46 14.85 -0.45 -2.51
CA THR A 46 16.29 -0.11 -2.62
C THR A 46 16.66 1.21 -1.94
N LEU A 47 15.66 1.99 -1.52
CA LEU A 47 15.90 3.23 -0.81
C LEU A 47 16.54 2.95 0.54
N ARG A 48 17.45 3.83 0.93
CA ARG A 48 17.97 3.86 2.29
C ARG A 48 16.90 4.40 3.22
N TYR A 49 16.82 3.80 4.41
CA TYR A 49 16.00 4.30 5.50
C TYR A 49 16.36 5.76 5.83
N PHE A 50 15.34 6.61 5.92
CA PHE A 50 15.43 8.01 6.32
C PHE A 50 14.17 8.39 7.11
N GLU A 51 14.28 9.35 8.04
CA GLU A 51 13.16 9.83 8.86
C GLU A 51 13.13 11.37 8.82
N PRO A 52 12.09 12.00 8.23
CA PRO A 52 10.97 11.35 7.52
C PRO A 52 11.43 10.66 6.22
N PRO A 53 10.71 9.65 5.71
CA PRO A 53 11.10 8.97 4.48
C PRO A 53 11.14 9.95 3.29
N ASP A 54 12.11 9.78 2.40
CA ASP A 54 12.26 10.60 1.19
C ASP A 54 11.05 10.45 0.24
N TRP A 55 10.39 9.29 0.28
CA TRP A 55 9.10 9.03 -0.36
C TRP A 55 8.04 8.81 0.73
N PRO A 56 7.06 9.71 0.89
CA PRO A 56 6.21 9.74 2.08
C PRO A 56 5.07 8.72 2.07
N GLU A 57 4.64 8.24 0.91
CA GLU A 57 3.47 7.36 0.75
C GLU A 57 3.92 5.92 0.42
N PRO A 58 3.85 4.96 1.35
CA PRO A 58 4.39 3.62 1.12
C PRO A 58 3.76 2.94 -0.10
N VAL A 59 4.50 2.70 -1.17
CA VAL A 59 3.92 2.26 -2.47
C VAL A 59 3.14 0.94 -2.33
N ARG A 60 3.51 0.10 -1.37
CA ARG A 60 2.82 -1.18 -1.08
C ARG A 60 1.35 -1.01 -0.73
N HIS A 61 0.94 0.07 -0.05
CA HIS A 61 -0.47 0.26 0.27
C HIS A 61 -1.31 0.58 -0.99
N THR A 62 -0.74 1.31 -1.95
CA THR A 62 -1.34 1.67 -3.24
C THR A 62 -1.40 0.44 -4.14
N LEU A 63 -0.34 -0.38 -4.12
CA LEU A 63 -0.32 -1.70 -4.75
C LEU A 63 -1.44 -2.59 -4.21
N GLY A 64 -1.63 -2.65 -2.89
CA GLY A 64 -2.71 -3.40 -2.27
C GLY A 64 -4.09 -2.96 -2.79
N ALA A 65 -4.33 -1.65 -2.89
CA ALA A 65 -5.60 -1.12 -3.38
C ALA A 65 -5.84 -1.44 -4.86
N ALA A 66 -4.80 -1.38 -5.69
CA ALA A 66 -4.85 -1.78 -7.10
C ALA A 66 -5.14 -3.29 -7.25
N LEU A 67 -4.50 -4.14 -6.43
CA LEU A 67 -4.75 -5.59 -6.41
C LEU A 67 -6.18 -5.92 -5.98
N LEU A 68 -6.71 -5.19 -4.99
CA LEU A 68 -8.08 -5.37 -4.52
C LEU A 68 -9.08 -5.04 -5.64
N THR A 69 -8.86 -3.90 -6.32
CA THR A 69 -9.65 -3.48 -7.49
C THR A 69 -9.57 -4.51 -8.63
N ALA A 70 -8.41 -5.16 -8.79
CA ALA A 70 -8.20 -6.20 -9.78
C ALA A 70 -8.80 -7.57 -9.39
N GLY A 71 -9.46 -7.68 -8.25
CA GLY A 71 -10.06 -8.94 -7.78
C GLY A 71 -9.02 -10.00 -7.40
N ARG A 72 -7.86 -9.59 -6.87
CA ARG A 72 -6.73 -10.48 -6.50
C ARG A 72 -6.53 -10.54 -4.97
N PRO A 73 -7.49 -11.04 -4.18
CA PRO A 73 -7.50 -10.85 -2.73
C PRO A 73 -6.32 -11.51 -2.01
N ARG A 74 -5.78 -12.64 -2.50
CA ARG A 74 -4.58 -13.26 -1.92
C ARG A 74 -3.33 -12.40 -2.08
N ASP A 75 -3.16 -11.79 -3.25
CA ASP A 75 -2.04 -10.88 -3.51
C ASP A 75 -2.21 -9.57 -2.73
N THR A 76 -3.45 -9.08 -2.62
CA THR A 76 -3.82 -7.93 -1.79
C THR A 76 -3.40 -8.15 -0.34
N GLU A 77 -3.76 -9.29 0.26
CA GLU A 77 -3.36 -9.64 1.62
C GLU A 77 -1.84 -9.62 1.78
N ALA A 78 -1.11 -10.25 0.85
CA ALA A 78 0.35 -10.30 0.90
C ALA A 78 0.97 -8.89 0.86
N ALA A 79 0.46 -8.00 -0.01
CA ALA A 79 0.92 -6.62 -0.10
C ALA A 79 0.68 -5.84 1.20
N TYR A 80 -0.52 -5.95 1.78
CA TYR A 80 -0.84 -5.23 3.01
C TYR A 80 -0.15 -5.78 4.25
N ARG A 81 0.06 -7.10 4.36
CA ARG A 81 0.84 -7.68 5.46
C ARG A 81 2.29 -7.21 5.42
N GLU A 82 2.90 -7.14 4.24
CA GLU A 82 4.26 -6.62 4.07
C GLU A 82 4.34 -5.12 4.37
N ASP A 83 3.34 -4.33 3.95
CA ASP A 83 3.26 -2.92 4.35
C ASP A 83 3.17 -2.77 5.88
N LEU A 84 2.27 -3.52 6.53
CA LEU A 84 2.07 -3.46 7.99
C LEU A 84 3.26 -3.95 8.81
N ALA A 85 4.16 -4.74 8.22
CA ALA A 85 5.42 -5.12 8.85
C ALA A 85 6.41 -3.95 8.89
N ARG A 86 6.35 -3.03 7.92
CA ARG A 86 7.23 -1.85 7.79
C ARG A 86 6.62 -0.60 8.39
N ASN A 87 5.31 -0.45 8.23
CA ASN A 87 4.49 0.67 8.66
C ASN A 87 3.39 0.13 9.60
N PRO A 88 3.75 -0.21 10.86
CA PRO A 88 2.76 -0.70 11.81
C PRO A 88 1.59 0.27 11.92
N ASP A 89 0.38 -0.29 11.91
CA ASP A 89 -0.86 0.44 12.13
C ASP A 89 -1.22 1.49 11.05
N ASN A 90 -0.67 1.34 9.84
CA ASN A 90 -1.19 2.03 8.66
C ASN A 90 -2.67 1.66 8.42
N GLY A 91 -3.58 2.59 8.69
CA GLY A 91 -5.03 2.34 8.63
C GLY A 91 -5.54 1.96 7.25
N TRP A 92 -4.97 2.52 6.18
CA TRP A 92 -5.31 2.14 4.81
C TRP A 92 -5.01 0.66 4.56
N SER A 93 -3.87 0.20 5.05
CA SER A 93 -3.43 -1.19 4.91
C SER A 93 -4.21 -2.14 5.81
N LEU A 94 -4.61 -1.72 7.01
CA LEU A 94 -5.48 -2.52 7.88
C LEU A 94 -6.89 -2.68 7.28
N SER A 95 -7.49 -1.60 6.77
CA SER A 95 -8.77 -1.64 6.06
C SER A 95 -8.70 -2.52 4.81
N GLY A 96 -7.62 -2.40 4.03
CA GLY A 96 -7.41 -3.23 2.85
C GLY A 96 -7.15 -4.70 3.18
N LEU A 97 -6.44 -5.00 4.27
CA LEU A 97 -6.23 -6.36 4.77
C LEU A 97 -7.57 -6.99 5.17
N GLU A 98 -8.39 -6.28 5.95
CA GLU A 98 -9.75 -6.71 6.29
C GLU A 98 -10.56 -7.07 5.04
N GLN A 99 -10.65 -6.14 4.06
CA GLN A 99 -11.38 -6.36 2.81
C GLN A 99 -10.86 -7.59 2.04
N SER A 100 -9.54 -7.78 2.01
CA SER A 100 -8.92 -8.93 1.34
C SER A 100 -9.19 -10.26 2.02
N LEU A 101 -9.27 -10.29 3.35
CA LEU A 101 -9.56 -11.49 4.14
C LEU A 101 -11.03 -11.88 4.03
N ARG A 102 -11.94 -10.90 4.10
CA ARG A 102 -13.37 -11.09 3.84
C ARG A 102 -13.62 -11.64 2.43
N ALA A 103 -12.97 -11.09 1.41
CA ALA A 103 -13.07 -11.60 0.04
C ALA A 103 -12.56 -13.06 -0.12
N GLN A 104 -11.78 -13.57 0.83
CA GLN A 104 -11.32 -14.95 0.90
C GLN A 104 -12.19 -15.84 1.81
N GLY A 105 -13.23 -15.29 2.46
CA GLY A 105 -14.06 -16.02 3.43
C GLY A 105 -13.39 -16.28 4.79
N ARG A 106 -12.32 -15.55 5.12
CA ARG A 106 -11.55 -15.69 6.36
C ARG A 106 -12.06 -14.73 7.43
N GLU A 107 -13.29 -14.95 7.89
CA GLU A 107 -14.02 -14.00 8.76
C GLU A 107 -13.32 -13.73 10.10
N GLU A 108 -12.75 -14.75 10.76
CA GLU A 108 -12.06 -14.56 12.04
C GLU A 108 -10.84 -13.63 11.91
N GLU A 109 -10.03 -13.82 10.87
CA GLU A 109 -8.87 -12.97 10.61
C GLU A 109 -9.27 -11.58 10.11
N SER A 110 -10.35 -11.49 9.34
CA SER A 110 -10.94 -10.22 8.93
C SER A 110 -11.37 -9.41 10.16
N ALA A 111 -12.05 -10.04 11.12
CA ALA A 111 -12.47 -9.40 12.37
C ALA A 111 -11.26 -8.93 13.19
N ALA A 112 -10.21 -9.75 13.29
CA ALA A 112 -8.97 -9.36 13.97
C ALA A 112 -8.27 -8.16 13.30
N ALA A 113 -8.24 -8.11 11.97
CA ALA A 113 -7.72 -6.96 11.21
C ALA A 113 -8.56 -5.70 11.45
N HIS A 114 -9.89 -5.83 11.47
CA HIS A 114 -10.83 -4.75 11.75
C HIS A 114 -10.66 -4.19 13.17
N GLU A 115 -10.56 -5.04 14.19
CA GLU A 115 -10.29 -4.59 15.56
C GLU A 115 -8.97 -3.84 15.70
N ARG A 116 -7.93 -4.28 14.96
CA ARG A 116 -6.66 -3.57 14.91
C ARG A 116 -6.81 -2.21 14.22
N PHE A 117 -7.57 -2.13 13.13
CA PHE A 117 -7.92 -0.88 12.47
C PHE A 117 -8.60 0.09 13.44
N GLU A 118 -9.67 -0.34 14.12
CA GLU A 118 -10.41 0.49 15.07
C GLU A 118 -9.51 1.03 16.19
N ARG A 119 -8.58 0.22 16.72
CA ARG A 119 -7.61 0.70 17.72
C ARG A 119 -6.63 1.72 17.15
N ALA A 120 -6.09 1.47 15.96
CA ALA A 120 -5.15 2.36 15.29
C ALA A 120 -5.79 3.72 14.93
N PHE A 121 -7.06 3.69 14.52
CA PHE A 121 -7.81 4.86 14.05
C PHE A 121 -8.75 5.48 15.09
N ALA A 122 -8.74 5.00 16.34
CA ALA A 122 -9.67 5.44 17.40
C ALA A 122 -9.66 6.96 17.69
N ARG A 123 -8.59 7.66 17.32
CA ARG A 123 -8.42 9.12 17.51
C ARG A 123 -8.27 9.88 16.19
N ALA A 124 -8.50 9.22 15.06
CA ALA A 124 -8.41 9.89 13.77
C ALA A 124 -9.60 10.85 13.59
N ASP A 125 -9.31 12.06 13.09
CA ASP A 125 -10.34 13.05 12.76
C ASP A 125 -11.09 12.71 11.46
N VAL A 126 -10.65 11.67 10.74
CA VAL A 126 -11.20 11.21 9.47
C VAL A 126 -11.58 9.73 9.54
N GLN A 127 -12.73 9.39 8.93
CA GLN A 127 -13.14 8.00 8.73
C GLN A 127 -12.65 7.54 7.37
N LEU A 128 -11.98 6.37 7.32
CA LEU A 128 -11.60 5.77 6.05
C LEU A 128 -12.81 4.99 5.50
N SER A 129 -13.21 5.27 4.26
CA SER A 129 -14.28 4.54 3.56
C SER A 129 -13.75 3.35 2.75
N GLY A 130 -12.43 3.18 2.67
CA GLY A 130 -11.78 2.13 1.91
C GLY A 130 -10.27 2.15 2.11
N SER A 131 -9.54 1.47 1.22
CA SER A 131 -8.08 1.32 1.31
C SER A 131 -7.31 2.23 0.35
N ARG A 132 -7.99 3.18 -0.30
CA ARG A 132 -7.39 4.20 -1.17
C ARG A 132 -7.35 5.54 -0.43
N PRO A 133 -6.20 6.22 -0.38
CA PRO A 133 -6.11 7.58 0.13
C PRO A 133 -6.92 8.60 -0.66
#